data_AF-A0A7R9DK98-F1
#
_entry.id   AF-A0A7R9DK98-F1
#
_cell.length_a   1.000
_cell.length_b   1.000
_cell.length_c   1.000
_cell.angle_alpha   90.00
_cell.angle_beta   90.00
_cell.angle_gamma   90.00
#
_symmetry.space_group_name_H-M   'P 1'
#
loop_
_entity.id
_entity.type
_entity.pdbx_description
1 polymer ?
#
loop_
_entity_poly.entity_id
_entity_poly.type
_entity_poly.pdbx_seq_one_letter_code
_entity_poly.pdbx_strand_id
1 'polypeptide(L)'
;MVNGRIPSVFSKTYVTPRRPYEKARLDQELKIIGEYGLRNKREVWRVKYTLAKIRKAARELLTLDEKEPKRLFEGNALLRRLVRIGVLDEGRMKLDYVLGLKIEDFLERRLQTQVFKLGLAKSIHHARVLIRQRHIRVRKQVVNIPSFVVRLDSQKHIDFSLKSPFGGGRPGRVKRKNLRKASSGGGNADEDED
;
A
#
# COMPACT_ATOMS: atom_id res chain seq x y z
N MET A 1 41.75 -19.81 5.90
CA MET A 1 40.34 -19.88 6.38
C MET A 1 39.47 -19.10 5.40
N VAL A 2 38.85 -19.80 4.44
CA VAL A 2 37.93 -19.17 3.49
C VAL A 2 36.61 -18.96 4.22
N ASN A 3 36.22 -17.70 4.46
CA ASN A 3 34.98 -17.36 5.16
C ASN A 3 33.77 -17.90 4.36
N GLY A 4 33.27 -19.08 4.73
CA GLY A 4 32.09 -19.71 4.15
C GLY A 4 30.79 -19.01 4.55
N ARG A 5 30.58 -17.79 4.03
CA ARG A 5 29.29 -17.09 4.20
C ARG A 5 28.27 -17.68 3.24
N ILE A 6 27.14 -18.15 3.78
CA ILE A 6 25.99 -18.58 2.98
C ILE A 6 25.55 -17.40 2.08
N PRO A 7 25.41 -17.60 0.75
CA PRO A 7 25.03 -16.51 -0.14
C PRO A 7 23.59 -16.06 0.15
N SER A 8 23.42 -14.75 0.34
CA SER A 8 22.08 -14.14 0.46
C SER A 8 21.45 -13.99 -0.92
N VAL A 9 20.31 -14.66 -1.14
CA VAL A 9 19.58 -14.61 -2.42
C VAL A 9 18.68 -13.37 -2.45
N PHE A 10 18.96 -12.45 -3.36
CA PHE A 10 18.16 -11.23 -3.59
C PHE A 10 17.55 -11.23 -5.00
N SER A 11 16.38 -10.60 -5.15
CA SER A 11 15.70 -10.51 -6.44
C SER A 11 15.14 -9.11 -6.70
N LYS A 12 15.06 -8.73 -7.98
CA LYS A 12 14.48 -7.45 -8.40
C LYS A 12 12.95 -7.51 -8.29
N THR A 13 12.36 -6.39 -7.88
CA THR A 13 10.90 -6.26 -7.69
C THR A 13 10.21 -5.40 -8.75
N TYR A 14 10.94 -4.94 -9.76
CA TYR A 14 10.44 -4.11 -10.85
C TYR A 14 11.27 -4.35 -12.12
N VAL A 15 10.70 -3.99 -13.26
CA VAL A 15 11.36 -3.94 -14.56
C VAL A 15 11.05 -2.60 -15.19
N THR A 16 12.02 -2.01 -15.89
CA THR A 16 11.87 -0.73 -16.59
C THR A 16 11.22 -0.92 -17.97
N PRO A 17 10.48 0.07 -18.47
CA PRO A 17 9.90 0.02 -19.81
C PRO A 17 10.99 -0.10 -20.88
N ARG A 18 10.71 -0.85 -21.95
CA ARG A 18 11.65 -1.05 -23.07
C ARG A 18 11.91 0.25 -23.83
N ARG A 19 10.86 1.06 -24.06
CA ARG A 19 10.94 2.37 -24.73
C ARG A 19 10.84 3.51 -23.71
N PRO A 20 11.93 4.25 -23.44
CA PRO A 20 11.94 5.28 -22.39
C PRO A 20 11.02 6.48 -22.65
N TYR A 21 10.90 6.91 -23.91
CA TYR A 21 10.15 8.12 -24.30
C TYR A 21 8.98 7.75 -25.20
N GLU A 22 7.87 7.39 -24.57
CA GLU A 22 6.63 7.05 -25.25
C GLU A 22 5.51 7.86 -24.62
N LYS A 23 5.03 8.89 -25.32
CA LYS A 23 4.10 9.89 -24.77
C LYS A 23 2.87 9.25 -24.12
N ALA A 24 2.19 8.36 -24.84
CA ALA A 24 1.01 7.65 -24.33
C ALA A 24 1.27 6.91 -23.01
N ARG A 25 2.42 6.22 -22.87
CA ARG A 25 2.79 5.53 -21.64
C ARG A 25 3.12 6.52 -20.51
N LEU A 26 3.85 7.60 -20.82
CA LEU A 26 4.22 8.60 -19.83
C LEU A 26 2.98 9.29 -19.24
N ASP A 27 2.01 9.62 -20.09
CA ASP A 27 0.75 10.27 -19.70
C ASP A 27 -0.11 9.33 -18.83
N GLN A 28 -0.24 8.06 -19.24
CA GLN A 28 -0.93 7.04 -18.44
C GLN A 28 -0.27 6.83 -17.07
N GLU A 29 1.06 6.72 -17.03
CA GLU A 29 1.79 6.56 -15.77
C GLU A 29 1.63 7.79 -14.87
N LEU A 30 1.60 9.00 -15.44
CA LEU A 30 1.41 10.23 -14.68
C LEU A 30 0.00 10.30 -14.07
N LYS A 31 -1.03 9.91 -14.83
CA LYS A 31 -2.41 9.82 -14.33
C LYS A 31 -2.51 8.87 -13.14
N ILE A 32 -1.98 7.65 -13.26
CA ILE A 32 -1.97 6.66 -12.17
C ILE A 32 -1.20 7.18 -10.94
N ILE A 33 -0.09 7.88 -11.15
CA ILE A 33 0.72 8.45 -10.06
C ILE A 33 -0.07 9.51 -9.30
N GLY A 34 -0.75 10.42 -10.02
CA GLY A 34 -1.59 11.45 -9.43
C GLY A 34 -2.78 10.86 -8.68
N GLU A 35 -3.51 9.95 -9.31
CA GLU A 35 -4.71 9.34 -8.76
C GLU A 35 -4.43 8.53 -7.49
N TYR A 36 -3.32 7.78 -7.41
CA TYR A 36 -2.98 6.97 -6.23
C TYR A 36 -1.91 7.59 -5.33
N GLY A 37 -1.53 8.85 -5.57
CA GLY A 37 -0.52 9.59 -4.80
C GLY A 37 0.80 8.83 -4.63
N LEU A 38 1.31 8.29 -5.74
CA LEU A 38 2.56 7.52 -5.77
C LEU A 38 3.76 8.48 -5.75
N ARG A 39 4.88 8.07 -5.15
CA ARG A 39 6.08 8.94 -5.11
C ARG A 39 6.85 8.94 -6.43
N ASN A 40 6.85 7.80 -7.13
CA ASN A 40 7.67 7.63 -8.33
C ASN A 40 7.10 6.59 -9.30
N LYS A 41 7.55 6.63 -10.55
CA LYS A 41 7.24 5.63 -11.58
C LYS A 41 7.66 4.21 -11.19
N ARG A 42 8.68 4.08 -10.34
CA ARG A 42 9.11 2.78 -9.80
C ARG A 42 8.00 2.07 -9.02
N GLU A 43 7.16 2.79 -8.27
CA GLU A 43 6.01 2.17 -7.60
C GLU A 43 5.01 1.58 -8.60
N VAL A 44 4.75 2.28 -9.71
CA VAL A 44 3.94 1.76 -10.83
C VAL A 44 4.61 0.53 -11.44
N TRP A 45 5.91 0.59 -11.73
CA TRP A 45 6.66 -0.51 -12.35
C TRP A 45 6.74 -1.75 -11.47
N ARG A 46 6.77 -1.60 -10.14
CA ARG A 46 6.68 -2.73 -9.21
C ARG A 46 5.34 -3.47 -9.35
N VAL A 47 4.24 -2.73 -9.40
CA VAL A 47 2.90 -3.31 -9.54
C VAL A 47 2.72 -3.94 -10.93
N LYS A 48 3.19 -3.25 -11.99
CA LYS A 48 3.24 -3.82 -13.35
C LYS A 48 4.01 -5.13 -13.38
N TYR A 49 5.17 -5.19 -12.73
CA TYR A 49 5.99 -6.40 -12.68
C TYR A 49 5.31 -7.55 -11.92
N THR A 50 4.66 -7.27 -10.79
CA THR A 50 3.90 -8.30 -10.06
C THR A 50 2.71 -8.82 -10.88
N LEU A 51 1.97 -7.93 -11.54
CA LEU A 51 0.85 -8.29 -12.42
C LEU A 51 1.33 -9.12 -13.61
N ALA A 52 2.48 -8.77 -14.21
CA ALA A 52 3.06 -9.54 -15.30
C ALA A 52 3.43 -10.96 -14.87
N LYS A 53 3.97 -11.16 -13.67
CA LYS A 53 4.26 -12.51 -13.12
C LYS A 53 2.98 -13.32 -12.90
N ILE A 54 1.95 -12.71 -12.33
CA ILE A 54 0.66 -13.35 -12.08
C ILE A 54 0.01 -13.77 -13.41
N ARG A 55 0.00 -12.89 -14.41
CA ARG A 55 -0.50 -13.20 -15.76
C ARG A 55 0.32 -14.26 -16.47
N LYS A 56 1.65 -14.26 -16.30
CA LYS A 56 2.50 -15.31 -16.87
C LYS A 56 2.11 -16.68 -16.31
N ALA A 57 2.01 -16.80 -14.98
CA ALA A 57 1.56 -18.03 -14.34
C ALA A 57 0.16 -18.45 -14.80
N ALA A 58 -0.79 -17.52 -14.85
CA ALA A 58 -2.14 -17.82 -15.34
C ALA A 58 -2.14 -18.33 -16.79
N ARG A 59 -1.35 -17.75 -17.70
CA ARG A 59 -1.23 -18.22 -19.09
C ARG A 59 -0.65 -19.62 -19.19
N GLU A 60 0.39 -19.93 -18.41
CA GLU A 60 1.01 -21.27 -18.37
C GLU A 60 0.03 -22.33 -17.82
N LEU A 61 -0.81 -21.97 -16.85
CA LEU A 61 -1.81 -22.89 -16.32
C LEU A 61 -2.98 -23.08 -17.28
N LEU A 62 -3.33 -22.04 -18.05
CA LEU A 62 -4.42 -22.08 -19.02
C LEU A 62 -4.12 -22.97 -20.23
N THR A 63 -2.85 -23.23 -20.53
CA THR A 63 -2.46 -24.17 -21.61
C THR A 63 -2.60 -25.64 -21.23
N LEU A 64 -2.72 -25.94 -19.93
CA LEU A 64 -2.87 -27.31 -19.43
C LEU A 64 -4.36 -27.72 -19.46
N ASP A 65 -4.64 -29.02 -19.53
CA ASP A 65 -6.03 -29.51 -19.47
C ASP A 65 -6.70 -29.16 -18.12
N GLU A 66 -8.02 -29.01 -18.11
CA GLU A 66 -8.76 -28.58 -16.92
C GLU A 66 -8.61 -29.52 -15.72
N LYS A 67 -8.42 -30.81 -15.97
CA LYS A 67 -8.30 -31.85 -14.93
C LYS A 67 -6.85 -32.13 -14.53
N GLU A 68 -5.89 -31.47 -15.15
CA GLU A 68 -4.48 -31.66 -14.89
C GLU A 68 -4.15 -31.22 -13.44
N PRO A 69 -3.48 -32.07 -12.63
CA PRO A 69 -3.35 -31.84 -11.19
C PRO A 69 -2.57 -30.57 -10.84
N LYS A 70 -1.60 -30.18 -11.69
CA LYS A 70 -0.84 -28.95 -11.50
C LYS A 70 -1.72 -27.72 -11.72
N ARG A 71 -2.54 -27.68 -12.79
CA ARG A 71 -3.53 -26.63 -13.03
C ARG A 71 -4.50 -26.49 -11.86
N LEU A 72 -5.04 -27.60 -11.37
CA LEU A 72 -5.97 -27.60 -10.24
C LEU A 72 -5.31 -27.07 -8.96
N PHE A 73 -4.10 -27.52 -8.63
CA PHE A 73 -3.44 -27.12 -7.40
C PHE A 73 -2.92 -25.68 -7.45
N GLU A 74 -2.06 -25.36 -8.44
CA GLU A 74 -1.44 -24.03 -8.56
C GLU A 74 -2.46 -22.97 -8.94
N GLY A 75 -3.43 -23.30 -9.81
CA GLY A 75 -4.50 -22.39 -10.21
C GLY A 75 -5.38 -21.97 -9.03
N ASN A 76 -5.83 -22.95 -8.22
CA ASN A 76 -6.60 -22.64 -7.01
C ASN A 76 -5.78 -21.84 -5.99
N ALA A 77 -4.48 -22.15 -5.83
CA ALA A 77 -3.61 -21.38 -4.95
C ALA A 77 -3.46 -19.92 -5.40
N LEU A 78 -3.34 -19.69 -6.71
CA LEU A 78 -3.27 -18.35 -7.31
C LEU A 78 -4.58 -17.58 -7.09
N LEU A 79 -5.72 -18.19 -7.41
CA LEU A 79 -7.04 -17.58 -7.27
C LEU A 79 -7.35 -17.22 -5.82
N ARG A 80 -7.14 -18.16 -4.87
CA ARG A 80 -7.34 -17.91 -3.43
C ARG A 80 -6.48 -16.76 -2.92
N ARG A 81 -5.25 -16.61 -3.42
CA ARG A 81 -4.37 -15.49 -3.03
C ARG A 81 -4.91 -14.15 -3.53
N LEU A 82 -5.41 -14.09 -4.76
CA LEU A 82 -5.97 -12.86 -5.34
C LEU A 82 -7.26 -12.44 -4.65
N VAL A 83 -8.14 -13.39 -4.36
CA VAL A 83 -9.37 -13.17 -3.57
C VAL A 83 -9.06 -12.70 -2.16
N ARG A 84 -8.13 -13.37 -1.45
CA ARG A 84 -7.73 -12.98 -0.09
C ARG A 84 -7.22 -11.53 0.00
N ILE A 85 -6.53 -11.06 -1.04
CA ILE A 85 -6.07 -9.67 -1.11
C ILE A 85 -7.22 -8.73 -1.48
N GLY A 86 -8.22 -9.20 -2.20
CA GLY A 86 -9.35 -8.42 -2.71
C GLY A 86 -9.11 -7.81 -4.09
N VAL A 87 -8.17 -8.37 -4.88
CA VAL A 87 -7.95 -7.97 -6.28
C VAL A 87 -8.98 -8.63 -7.19
N LEU A 88 -9.39 -9.85 -6.87
CA LEU A 88 -10.38 -10.62 -7.59
C LEU A 88 -11.60 -10.84 -6.69
N ASP A 89 -12.78 -10.77 -7.28
CA ASP A 89 -14.04 -11.02 -6.59
C ASP A 89 -14.32 -12.53 -6.48
N GLU A 90 -15.08 -12.94 -5.46
CA GLU A 90 -15.42 -14.35 -5.19
C GLU A 90 -16.27 -14.95 -6.32
N GLY A 91 -17.15 -14.15 -6.93
CA GLY A 91 -17.95 -14.58 -8.10
C GLY A 91 -17.13 -14.76 -9.38
N ARG A 92 -15.86 -14.33 -9.42
CA ARG A 92 -14.99 -14.36 -10.60
C ARG A 92 -13.77 -15.27 -10.40
N MET A 93 -13.91 -16.34 -9.61
CA MET A 93 -12.84 -17.31 -9.34
C MET A 93 -12.55 -18.25 -10.54
N LYS A 94 -12.18 -17.69 -11.69
CA LYS A 94 -11.67 -18.41 -12.86
C LYS A 94 -10.35 -17.80 -13.34
N LEU A 95 -9.47 -18.62 -13.89
CA LEU A 95 -8.15 -18.18 -14.36
C LEU A 95 -8.23 -17.14 -15.49
N ASP A 96 -9.28 -17.18 -16.32
CA ASP A 96 -9.46 -16.24 -17.43
C ASP A 96 -9.60 -14.78 -16.94
N TYR A 97 -10.31 -14.57 -15.82
CA TYR A 97 -10.46 -13.24 -15.23
C TYR A 97 -9.13 -12.67 -14.71
N VAL A 98 -8.16 -13.53 -14.37
CA VAL A 98 -6.81 -13.10 -13.95
C VAL A 98 -6.07 -12.40 -15.10
N LEU A 99 -6.34 -12.79 -16.36
CA LEU A 99 -5.76 -12.12 -17.52
C LEU A 99 -6.29 -10.70 -17.71
N GLY A 100 -7.54 -10.45 -17.32
CA GLY A 100 -8.21 -9.15 -17.41
C GLY A 100 -7.82 -8.13 -16.33
N LEU A 101 -7.08 -8.54 -15.30
CA LEU A 101 -6.73 -7.66 -14.16
C LEU A 101 -5.93 -6.43 -14.57
N LYS A 102 -6.28 -5.27 -14.07
CA LYS A 102 -5.58 -4.01 -14.34
C LYS A 102 -4.62 -3.65 -13.22
N ILE A 103 -3.85 -2.58 -13.40
CA ILE A 103 -2.86 -2.14 -12.40
C ILE A 103 -3.58 -1.51 -11.20
N GLU A 104 -4.68 -0.83 -11.51
CA GLU A 104 -5.60 -0.16 -10.60
C GLU A 104 -6.12 -1.14 -9.55
N ASP A 105 -6.52 -2.36 -9.94
CA ASP A 105 -7.02 -3.39 -9.01
C ASP A 105 -6.02 -3.69 -7.88
N PHE A 106 -4.71 -3.61 -8.13
CA PHE A 106 -3.67 -3.79 -7.12
C PHE A 106 -3.39 -2.51 -6.33
N LEU A 107 -3.44 -1.34 -6.98
CA LEU A 107 -3.21 -0.05 -6.32
C LEU A 107 -4.35 0.29 -5.36
N GLU A 108 -5.56 -0.17 -5.67
CA GLU A 108 -6.73 -0.06 -4.81
C GLU A 108 -6.56 -0.78 -3.48
N ARG A 109 -5.83 -1.91 -3.46
CA ARG A 109 -5.59 -2.71 -2.25
C ARG A 109 -4.46 -2.19 -1.37
N ARG A 110 -3.84 -1.06 -1.72
CA ARG A 110 -2.79 -0.44 -0.89
C ARG A 110 -3.40 0.24 0.34
N LEU A 111 -2.70 0.17 1.46
CA LEU A 111 -3.08 0.83 2.71
C LEU A 111 -3.33 2.32 2.51
N GLN A 112 -2.51 2.98 1.69
CA GLN A 112 -2.67 4.38 1.34
C GLN A 112 -4.07 4.69 0.76
N THR A 113 -4.49 3.92 -0.24
CA THR A 113 -5.78 4.09 -0.91
C THR A 113 -6.93 3.71 0.02
N GLN A 114 -6.77 2.62 0.77
CA GLN A 114 -7.77 2.16 1.73
C GLN A 114 -8.02 3.19 2.85
N VAL A 115 -6.97 3.81 3.40
CA VAL A 115 -7.08 4.86 4.42
C VAL A 115 -7.84 6.08 3.88
N PHE A 116 -7.59 6.45 2.62
CA PHE A 116 -8.33 7.55 1.98
C PHE A 116 -9.80 7.17 1.73
N LYS A 117 -10.08 5.99 1.17
CA LYS A 117 -11.45 5.53 0.91
C LYS A 117 -12.30 5.33 2.16
N LEU A 118 -11.67 4.98 3.30
CA LEU A 118 -12.34 4.89 4.59
C LEU A 118 -12.60 6.26 5.24
N GLY A 119 -12.20 7.37 4.61
CA GLY A 119 -12.44 8.73 5.14
C GLY A 119 -11.51 9.14 6.28
N LEU A 120 -10.52 8.32 6.65
CA LEU A 120 -9.55 8.64 7.71
C LEU A 120 -8.58 9.78 7.32
N ALA A 121 -8.48 10.07 6.02
CA ALA A 121 -7.65 11.14 5.49
C ALA A 121 -8.42 11.97 4.45
N LYS A 122 -8.20 13.28 4.46
CA LYS A 122 -8.82 14.22 3.50
C LYS A 122 -8.35 14.07 2.05
N SER A 123 -7.14 13.53 1.84
CA SER A 123 -6.56 13.33 0.51
C SER A 123 -5.62 12.12 0.52
N ILE A 124 -5.30 11.61 -0.67
CA ILE A 124 -4.40 10.46 -0.81
C ILE A 124 -2.97 10.79 -0.39
N HIS A 125 -2.53 12.04 -0.58
CA HIS A 125 -1.26 12.53 -0.07
C HIS A 125 -1.28 12.65 1.46
N HIS A 126 -2.39 13.10 2.04
CA HIS A 126 -2.57 13.14 3.49
C HIS A 126 -2.52 11.72 4.10
N ALA A 127 -3.19 10.74 3.48
CA ALA A 127 -3.14 9.34 3.91
C ALA A 127 -1.69 8.82 3.95
N ARG A 128 -0.88 9.14 2.95
CA ARG A 128 0.53 8.75 2.88
C ARG A 128 1.34 9.32 4.05
N VAL A 129 1.13 10.59 4.38
CA VAL A 129 1.80 11.27 5.48
C VAL A 129 1.41 10.64 6.82
N LEU A 130 0.11 10.41 7.06
CA LEU A 130 -0.39 9.77 8.28
C LEU A 130 0.21 8.39 8.51
N ILE A 131 0.29 7.57 7.45
CA ILE A 131 0.90 6.24 7.51
C ILE A 131 2.39 6.37 7.86
N ARG A 132 3.14 7.22 7.15
CA ARG A 132 4.60 7.39 7.37
C ARG A 132 4.91 7.91 8.77
N GLN A 133 4.06 8.78 9.31
CA GLN A 133 4.18 9.34 10.66
C GLN A 133 3.67 8.39 11.76
N ARG A 134 3.32 7.15 11.42
CA ARG A 134 2.92 6.09 12.37
C ARG A 134 1.59 6.34 13.07
N HIS A 135 0.67 7.05 12.41
CA HIS A 135 -0.67 7.32 12.95
C HIS A 135 -1.68 6.21 12.67
N ILE A 136 -1.44 5.37 11.66
CA ILE A 136 -2.37 4.32 11.24
C ILE A 136 -1.92 2.95 11.75
N ARG A 137 -2.90 2.15 12.21
CA ARG A 137 -2.73 0.73 12.53
C ARG A 137 -3.62 -0.13 11.65
N VAL A 138 -3.21 -1.39 11.48
CA VAL A 138 -4.02 -2.47 10.93
C VAL A 138 -4.15 -3.52 12.03
N ARG A 139 -5.37 -3.75 12.51
CA ARG A 139 -5.65 -4.52 13.74
C ARG A 139 -4.92 -3.93 14.95
N LYS A 140 -3.96 -4.66 15.52
CA LYS A 140 -3.18 -4.25 16.71
C LYS A 140 -1.85 -3.61 16.35
N GLN A 141 -1.40 -3.72 15.10
CA GLN A 141 -0.05 -3.35 14.68
C GLN A 141 -0.04 -2.02 13.92
N VAL A 142 0.87 -1.13 14.30
CA VAL A 142 1.12 0.11 13.56
C VAL A 142 1.86 -0.21 12.26
N VAL A 143 1.35 0.30 11.14
CA VAL A 143 1.92 0.07 9.80
C VAL A 143 2.37 1.41 9.23
N ASN A 144 3.64 1.52 8.86
CA ASN A 144 4.27 2.76 8.37
C ASN A 144 4.68 2.69 6.89
N ILE A 145 4.20 1.69 6.15
CA ILE A 145 4.49 1.47 4.74
C ILE A 145 3.21 1.70 3.92
N PRO A 146 3.15 2.76 3.09
CA PRO A 146 1.97 3.06 2.27
C PRO A 146 1.67 2.00 1.19
N SER A 147 2.68 1.23 0.79
CA SER A 147 2.55 0.11 -0.16
C SER A 147 2.12 -1.20 0.48
N PHE A 148 1.76 -1.20 1.77
CA PHE A 148 1.23 -2.39 2.43
C PHE A 148 -0.07 -2.81 1.74
N VAL A 149 -0.17 -4.08 1.37
CA VAL A 149 -1.34 -4.63 0.69
C VAL A 149 -2.31 -5.15 1.74
N VAL A 150 -3.49 -4.53 1.82
CA VAL A 150 -4.49 -4.83 2.83
C VAL A 150 -5.35 -6.01 2.37
N ARG A 151 -5.34 -7.09 3.16
CA ARG A 151 -6.25 -8.24 2.99
C ARG A 151 -7.68 -7.85 3.35
N LEU A 152 -8.68 -8.46 2.70
CA LEU A 152 -10.10 -8.20 2.96
C LEU A 152 -10.45 -8.32 4.45
N ASP A 153 -10.02 -9.40 5.11
CA ASP A 153 -10.29 -9.66 6.53
C ASP A 153 -9.73 -8.59 7.48
N SER A 154 -8.66 -7.90 7.07
CA SER A 154 -8.00 -6.87 7.87
C SER A 154 -8.48 -5.46 7.54
N GLN A 155 -9.25 -5.29 6.46
CA GLN A 155 -9.73 -3.98 5.99
C GLN A 155 -10.62 -3.29 7.02
N LYS A 156 -11.54 -4.03 7.65
CA LYS A 156 -12.43 -3.52 8.72
C LYS A 156 -11.68 -3.04 9.97
N HIS A 157 -10.42 -3.44 10.11
CA HIS A 157 -9.60 -3.18 11.29
C HIS A 157 -8.53 -2.09 11.03
N ILE A 158 -8.73 -1.25 10.01
CA ILE A 158 -7.89 -0.08 9.75
C ILE A 158 -8.44 1.07 10.58
N ASP A 159 -7.60 1.66 11.42
CA ASP A 159 -7.98 2.77 12.28
C ASP A 159 -6.72 3.57 12.70
N PHE A 160 -6.91 4.69 13.38
CA PHE A 160 -5.84 5.37 14.07
C PHE A 160 -5.25 4.48 15.18
N SER A 161 -3.94 4.62 15.36
CA SER A 161 -3.23 3.98 16.46
C SER A 161 -3.66 4.59 17.78
N LEU A 162 -3.89 3.76 18.80
CA LEU A 162 -4.20 4.23 20.16
C LEU A 162 -3.08 5.11 20.75
N LYS A 163 -1.84 4.94 20.27
CA LYS A 163 -0.69 5.77 20.67
C LYS A 163 -0.61 7.08 19.89
N SER A 164 -1.39 7.22 18.83
CA SER A 164 -1.43 8.43 18.00
C SER A 164 -2.21 9.52 18.73
N PRO A 165 -1.80 10.80 18.62
CA PRO A 165 -2.63 11.92 19.06
C PRO A 165 -4.06 11.91 18.50
N PHE A 166 -4.23 11.39 17.28
CA PHE A 166 -5.53 11.29 16.61
C PHE A 166 -6.39 10.10 17.09
N GLY A 167 -5.79 9.14 17.81
CA GLY A 167 -6.48 7.97 18.36
C GLY A 167 -6.61 8.02 19.88
N GLY A 168 -6.61 9.22 20.49
CA GLY A 168 -6.69 9.42 21.94
C GLY A 168 -5.35 9.37 22.67
N GLY A 169 -4.24 9.22 21.96
CA GLY A 169 -2.89 9.25 22.52
C GLY A 169 -2.43 10.65 22.92
N ARG A 170 -1.33 10.71 23.69
CA ARG A 170 -0.75 11.97 24.16
C ARG A 170 -0.35 12.88 22.97
N PRO A 171 -0.62 14.20 23.04
CA PRO A 171 -0.17 15.15 22.02
C PRO A 171 1.34 15.06 21.75
N GLY A 172 1.72 15.24 20.48
CA GLY A 172 3.12 15.16 20.03
C GLY A 172 4.02 16.24 20.66
N ARG A 173 5.34 16.00 20.62
CA ARG A 173 6.36 16.87 21.23
C ARG A 173 6.22 18.35 20.84
N VAL A 174 6.02 18.65 19.56
CA VAL A 174 5.89 20.03 19.06
C VAL A 174 4.65 20.71 19.64
N LYS A 175 3.49 20.05 19.57
CA LYS A 175 2.24 20.58 20.16
C LYS A 175 2.39 20.81 21.66
N ARG A 176 3.02 19.88 22.39
CA ARG A 176 3.31 20.05 23.82
C ARG A 176 4.28 21.20 24.11
N LYS A 177 5.32 21.40 23.29
CA LYS A 177 6.25 22.52 23.44
C LYS A 177 5.53 23.85 23.21
N ASN A 178 4.67 23.93 22.21
CA ASN A 178 3.91 25.14 21.91
C ASN A 178 2.89 25.46 23.01
N LEU A 179 2.19 24.45 23.55
CA LEU A 179 1.29 24.64 24.69
C LEU A 179 2.05 25.16 25.93
N ARG A 180 3.25 24.64 26.21
CA ARG A 180 4.10 25.12 27.30
C ARG A 180 4.56 26.56 27.11
N LYS A 181 4.92 26.94 25.87
CA LYS A 181 5.31 28.31 25.53
C LYS A 181 4.13 29.28 25.69
N ALA A 182 2.93 28.86 25.28
CA ALA A 182 1.72 29.64 25.45
C ALA A 182 1.38 29.85 26.93
N SER A 183 1.50 28.80 27.77
CA SER A 183 1.26 28.93 29.21
C SER A 183 2.31 29.76 29.95
N SER A 184 3.54 29.84 29.46
CA SER A 184 4.61 30.64 30.09
C SER A 184 4.65 32.10 29.62
N GLY A 185 3.96 32.44 28.52
CA GLY A 185 3.96 33.80 27.95
C GLY A 185 2.79 34.68 28.39
N GLY A 186 1.86 34.16 29.20
CA GLY A 186 0.67 34.87 29.70
C GLY A 186 0.76 35.34 31.14
N GLY A 187 1.96 35.36 31.75
CA GLY A 187 2.16 35.72 33.16
C GLY A 187 3.01 36.97 33.39
N ASN A 188 3.08 37.89 32.41
CA ASN A 188 3.94 39.08 32.51
C ASN A 188 3.26 40.34 31.96
N ALA A 189 1.93 40.43 32.06
CA ALA A 189 1.12 41.53 31.51
C ALA A 189 0.09 42.11 32.49
N ASP A 190 0.14 41.78 33.79
CA ASP A 190 -0.80 42.28 34.81
C ASP A 190 -0.07 42.75 36.10
N GLU A 191 1.07 43.42 35.98
CA GLU A 191 1.71 44.14 37.10
C GLU A 191 2.33 45.45 36.58
N ASP A 192 1.51 46.39 36.10
CA ASP A 192 1.90 47.79 35.86
C ASP A 192 0.63 48.68 35.80
N GLU A 193 -0.21 48.65 36.84
CA GLU A 193 -1.22 49.69 37.13
C GLU A 193 -1.50 49.69 38.64
N ASP A 194 -0.67 50.44 39.39
CA ASP A 194 -1.01 51.25 40.58
C ASP A 194 0.22 52.01 41.09
#